data_AF-A0A4Y2GSC9-F1
#
_entry.id   AF-A0A4Y2GSC9-F1
#
_cell.length_a   1.000
_cell.length_b   1.000
_cell.length_c   1.000
_cell.angle_alpha   90.00
_cell.angle_beta   90.00
_cell.angle_gamma   90.00
#
_symmetry.space_group_name_H-M   'P 1'
#
loop_
_entity.id
_entity.type
_entity.pdbx_description
1 polymer ?
#
loop_
_entity_poly.entity_id
_entity_poly.type
_entity_poly.pdbx_seq_one_letter_code
_entity_poly.pdbx_strand_id
1 'polypeptide(L)'
;MIFMNSLKKVIIDLEDLCFAVIGIITDNNSVNRRAVDLFIDPPELSYCYPHPADKSRPLFFVVDTVHLFQCIRNNWLNQKNDCRCFFYPKFDSVHAVQDIADFKAARFTTIRELCNLESDKFVKYGFRLNLKALVPSSMERQNVKLVLCIFNGHVTEALTELGEKNKLLYSKNTSDFLKNNN
;
A
#
# COMPACT_ATOMS: atom_id res chain seq x y z
N MET A 1 -19.68 20.21 0.35
CA MET A 1 -19.58 21.30 -0.64
C MET A 1 -18.58 22.40 -0.22
N ILE A 2 -18.53 22.80 1.05
CA ILE A 2 -17.62 23.87 1.55
C ILE A 2 -16.12 23.54 1.37
N PHE A 3 -15.70 22.29 1.60
CA PHE A 3 -14.31 21.86 1.43
C PHE A 3 -13.81 21.90 -0.04
N MET A 4 -14.72 21.74 -1.00
CA MET A 4 -14.43 21.64 -2.44
C MET A 4 -14.03 22.95 -3.08
N ASN A 5 -14.88 23.97 -2.88
CA ASN A 5 -14.62 25.33 -3.37
C ASN A 5 -13.35 25.89 -2.73
N SER A 6 -12.99 25.40 -1.54
CA SER A 6 -11.77 25.76 -0.86
C SER A 6 -10.52 25.21 -1.57
N LEU A 7 -10.53 23.96 -2.08
CA LEU A 7 -9.34 23.37 -2.70
C LEU A 7 -8.99 24.00 -4.05
N LYS A 8 -9.97 24.16 -4.95
CA LYS A 8 -9.73 24.86 -6.24
C LYS A 8 -9.28 26.30 -6.02
N LYS A 9 -9.87 26.97 -5.03
CA LYS A 9 -9.48 28.33 -4.65
C LYS A 9 -8.04 28.40 -4.15
N VAL A 10 -7.63 27.49 -3.26
CA VAL A 10 -6.24 27.44 -2.78
C VAL A 10 -5.26 27.25 -3.93
N ILE A 11 -5.58 26.41 -4.93
CA ILE A 11 -4.72 26.22 -6.11
C ILE A 11 -4.61 27.51 -6.92
N ILE A 12 -5.73 28.21 -7.16
CA ILE A 12 -5.75 29.48 -7.88
C ILE A 12 -4.97 30.55 -7.11
N ASP A 13 -5.22 30.70 -5.81
CA ASP A 13 -4.55 31.68 -4.95
C ASP A 13 -3.01 31.43 -4.92
N LEU A 14 -2.56 30.18 -4.99
CA LEU A 14 -1.13 29.84 -5.09
C LEU A 14 -0.53 30.21 -6.45
N GLU A 15 -1.24 29.98 -7.55
CA GLU A 15 -0.78 30.39 -8.90
C GLU A 15 -0.74 31.92 -9.05
N ASP A 16 -1.69 32.63 -8.45
CA ASP A 16 -1.69 34.10 -8.40
C ASP A 16 -0.46 34.64 -7.64
N LEU A 17 0.06 33.86 -6.68
CA LEU A 17 1.32 34.13 -5.98
C LEU A 17 2.57 33.61 -6.73
N CYS A 18 2.43 33.26 -8.01
CA CYS A 18 3.49 32.73 -8.89
C CYS A 18 4.05 31.35 -8.49
N PHE A 19 3.34 30.57 -7.67
CA PHE A 19 3.68 29.15 -7.47
C PHE A 19 3.10 28.29 -8.58
N ALA A 20 3.89 27.34 -9.09
CA ALA A 20 3.42 26.36 -10.06
C ALA A 20 2.91 25.10 -9.34
N VAL A 21 1.59 24.95 -9.27
CA VAL A 21 0.95 23.74 -8.75
C VAL A 21 0.86 22.70 -9.87
N ILE A 22 1.41 21.51 -9.63
CA ILE A 22 1.45 20.41 -10.61
C ILE A 22 0.64 19.19 -10.18
N GLY A 23 0.27 19.10 -8.91
CA GLY A 23 -0.52 17.97 -8.43
C GLY A 23 -1.04 18.11 -7.00
N ILE A 24 -1.93 17.19 -6.66
CA ILE A 24 -2.55 17.04 -5.36
C ILE A 24 -2.17 15.66 -4.83
N ILE A 25 -1.61 15.62 -3.61
CA ILE A 25 -1.32 14.38 -2.90
C ILE A 25 -2.25 14.29 -1.69
N THR A 26 -3.02 13.20 -1.57
CA THR A 26 -3.91 12.97 -0.43
C THR A 26 -3.75 11.57 0.15
N ASP A 27 -4.28 11.36 1.36
CA ASP A 27 -4.53 10.00 1.84
C ASP A 27 -5.59 9.27 0.96
N ASN A 28 -5.80 7.98 1.23
CA ASN A 28 -6.80 7.17 0.53
C ASN A 28 -8.20 7.29 1.17
N ASN A 29 -8.58 8.48 1.64
CA ASN A 29 -9.91 8.72 2.20
C ASN A 29 -10.94 8.95 1.08
N SER A 30 -12.14 8.38 1.22
CA SER A 30 -13.22 8.56 0.23
C SER A 30 -13.64 10.02 0.06
N VAL A 31 -13.59 10.83 1.12
CA VAL A 31 -13.91 12.28 1.08
C VAL A 31 -12.88 13.03 0.25
N ASN A 32 -11.60 12.71 0.41
CA ASN A 32 -10.51 13.37 -0.32
C ASN A 32 -10.52 12.98 -1.80
N ARG A 33 -10.71 11.70 -2.12
CA ARG A 33 -10.91 11.25 -3.51
C ARG A 33 -12.12 11.94 -4.13
N ARG A 34 -13.25 11.94 -3.43
CA ARG A 34 -14.45 12.64 -3.91
C ARG A 34 -14.22 14.12 -4.12
N ALA A 35 -13.37 14.76 -3.29
CA ALA A 35 -13.01 16.16 -3.45
C ALA A 35 -12.33 16.47 -4.78
N VAL A 36 -11.47 15.57 -5.22
CA VAL A 36 -10.75 15.70 -6.48
C VAL A 36 -11.63 15.27 -7.67
N ASP A 37 -12.47 14.25 -7.53
CA ASP A 37 -13.39 13.80 -8.60
C ASP A 37 -14.31 14.92 -9.11
N LEU A 38 -14.70 15.88 -8.24
CA LEU A 38 -15.52 17.03 -8.63
C LEU A 38 -14.73 18.12 -9.38
N PHE A 39 -13.47 17.85 -9.77
CA PHE A 39 -12.71 18.75 -10.62
C PHE A 39 -13.22 18.74 -12.07
N ILE A 40 -13.89 17.67 -12.46
CA ILE A 40 -14.51 17.47 -13.76
C ILE A 40 -16.03 17.20 -13.62
N ASP A 41 -16.76 17.43 -14.70
CA ASP A 41 -18.19 17.17 -14.83
C ASP A 41 -18.45 16.40 -16.14
N PRO A 42 -19.00 15.17 -16.10
CA PRO A 42 -19.42 14.42 -14.91
C PRO A 42 -18.23 14.02 -14.00
N PRO A 43 -18.44 13.87 -12.68
CA PRO A 43 -17.38 13.45 -11.77
C PRO A 43 -16.85 12.05 -12.06
N GLU A 44 -15.54 11.94 -12.24
CA GLU A 44 -14.84 10.67 -12.46
C GLU A 44 -13.48 10.69 -11.75
N LEU A 45 -13.11 9.56 -11.15
CA LEU A 45 -11.81 9.41 -10.51
C LEU A 45 -10.75 9.14 -11.59
N SER A 46 -9.82 10.08 -11.73
CA SER A 46 -8.73 10.06 -12.69
C SER A 46 -7.41 10.33 -11.98
N TYR A 47 -6.29 9.93 -12.58
CA TYR A 47 -4.95 10.33 -12.11
C TYR A 47 -4.55 11.72 -12.62
N CYS A 48 -5.28 12.26 -13.60
CA CYS A 48 -4.99 13.53 -14.25
C CYS A 48 -6.29 14.31 -14.47
N TYR A 49 -6.28 15.58 -14.05
CA TYR A 49 -7.38 16.51 -14.18
C TYR A 49 -6.93 17.79 -14.90
N PRO A 50 -7.84 18.53 -15.55
CA PRO A 50 -7.52 19.87 -16.06
C PRO A 50 -7.15 20.82 -14.91
N HIS A 51 -6.09 21.60 -15.07
CA HIS A 51 -5.64 22.50 -14.02
C HIS A 51 -6.63 23.67 -13.82
N PRO A 52 -7.02 24.01 -12.57
CA PRO A 52 -8.02 25.03 -12.28
C PRO A 52 -7.69 26.45 -12.78
N ALA A 53 -6.40 26.83 -12.75
CA ALA A 53 -5.95 28.15 -13.23
C ALA A 53 -5.69 28.19 -14.75
N ASP A 54 -5.40 27.05 -15.38
CA ASP A 54 -5.10 26.94 -16.81
C ASP A 54 -5.48 25.55 -17.32
N LYS A 55 -6.61 25.44 -18.01
CA LYS A 55 -7.14 24.15 -18.46
C LYS A 55 -6.24 23.41 -19.44
N SER A 56 -5.24 24.05 -20.04
CA SER A 56 -4.28 23.40 -20.94
C SER A 56 -3.21 22.60 -20.19
N ARG A 57 -3.01 22.87 -18.89
CA ARG A 57 -2.04 22.18 -18.03
C ARG A 57 -2.67 20.98 -17.32
N PRO A 58 -1.91 19.88 -17.14
CA PRO A 58 -2.35 18.77 -16.30
C PRO A 58 -2.20 19.12 -14.81
N LEU A 59 -3.13 18.63 -14.00
CA LEU A 59 -3.03 18.55 -12.55
C LEU A 59 -3.08 17.07 -12.16
N PHE A 60 -1.97 16.55 -11.63
CA PHE A 60 -1.87 15.14 -11.26
C PHE A 60 -2.47 14.87 -9.88
N PHE A 61 -3.28 13.83 -9.77
CA PHE A 61 -3.78 13.34 -8.50
C PHE A 61 -3.05 12.08 -8.09
N VAL A 62 -2.45 12.12 -6.90
CA VAL A 62 -1.66 11.01 -6.36
C VAL A 62 -2.20 10.65 -4.97
N VAL A 63 -2.47 9.37 -4.76
CA VAL A 63 -2.71 8.86 -3.41
C VAL A 63 -1.37 8.59 -2.77
N ASP A 64 -1.18 9.10 -1.56
CA ASP A 64 0.03 8.86 -0.78
C ASP A 64 0.25 7.34 -0.61
N THR A 65 1.39 6.90 -1.14
CA THR A 65 1.79 5.50 -1.20
C THR A 65 1.89 4.85 0.18
N VAL A 66 2.24 5.60 1.22
CA VAL A 66 2.34 5.01 2.57
C VAL A 66 0.98 4.61 3.12
N HIS A 67 -0.07 5.32 2.73
CA HIS A 67 -1.45 4.98 3.08
C HIS A 67 -1.95 3.77 2.27
N LEU A 68 -1.46 3.57 1.05
CA LEU A 68 -1.75 2.35 0.28
C LEU A 68 -1.18 1.10 0.98
N PHE A 69 0.08 1.14 1.44
CA PHE A 69 0.64 0.02 2.20
C PHE A 69 -0.11 -0.23 3.51
N GLN A 70 -0.53 0.83 4.19
CA GLN A 70 -1.40 0.71 5.36
C GLN A 70 -2.72 0.00 5.03
N CYS A 71 -3.37 0.34 3.91
CA CYS A 71 -4.56 -0.35 3.43
C CYS A 71 -4.28 -1.82 3.13
N ILE A 72 -3.22 -2.14 2.38
CA ILE A 72 -2.85 -3.52 2.03
C ILE A 72 -2.62 -4.35 3.30
N ARG A 73 -1.79 -3.86 4.24
CA ARG A 73 -1.55 -4.53 5.53
C ARG A 73 -2.85 -4.75 6.29
N ASN A 74 -3.68 -3.72 6.42
CA ASN A 74 -4.91 -3.80 7.22
C ASN A 74 -5.91 -4.78 6.60
N ASN A 75 -6.02 -4.80 5.27
CA ASN A 75 -6.83 -5.76 4.53
C ASN A 75 -6.29 -7.18 4.70
N TRP A 76 -4.98 -7.38 4.62
CA TRP A 76 -4.33 -8.67 4.83
C TRP A 76 -4.55 -9.20 6.26
N LEU A 77 -4.40 -8.34 7.26
CA LEU A 77 -4.68 -8.67 8.67
C LEU A 77 -6.14 -9.04 8.92
N ASN A 78 -7.07 -8.50 8.13
CA ASN A 78 -8.52 -8.70 8.27
C ASN A 78 -9.07 -9.86 7.42
N GLN A 79 -8.22 -10.55 6.65
CA GLN A 79 -8.64 -11.73 5.90
C GLN A 79 -9.21 -12.77 6.86
N LYS A 80 -10.40 -13.30 6.52
CA LYS A 80 -11.11 -14.30 7.33
C LYS A 80 -10.81 -15.74 6.93
N ASN A 81 -10.11 -15.93 5.82
CA ASN A 81 -9.69 -17.25 5.36
C ASN A 81 -8.58 -17.83 6.26
N ASP A 82 -8.37 -19.13 6.13
CA ASP A 82 -7.32 -19.83 6.85
C ASP A 82 -5.95 -19.20 6.54
N CYS A 83 -5.12 -19.06 7.57
CA CYS A 83 -3.78 -18.46 7.48
C CYS A 83 -3.73 -16.98 7.05
N ARG A 84 -4.87 -16.29 6.93
CA ARG A 84 -4.96 -14.90 6.43
C ARG A 84 -4.23 -14.77 5.08
N CYS A 85 -4.66 -15.57 4.11
CA CYS A 85 -4.17 -15.53 2.74
C CYS A 85 -4.64 -14.26 2.02
N PHE A 86 -3.71 -13.61 1.32
CA PHE A 86 -3.96 -12.57 0.34
C PHE A 86 -3.66 -13.14 -1.06
N PHE A 87 -4.66 -13.16 -1.94
CA PHE A 87 -4.51 -13.68 -3.31
C PHE A 87 -4.10 -12.56 -4.25
N TYR A 88 -3.13 -12.82 -5.11
CA TYR A 88 -2.59 -11.83 -6.04
C TYR A 88 -2.18 -12.49 -7.36
N PRO A 89 -2.31 -11.80 -8.51
CA PRO A 89 -1.87 -12.32 -9.80
C PRO A 89 -0.33 -12.37 -9.87
N LYS A 90 0.23 -13.17 -10.77
CA LYS A 90 1.66 -13.04 -11.11
C LYS A 90 1.94 -11.65 -11.66
N PHE A 91 3.02 -11.03 -11.18
CA PHE A 91 3.42 -9.67 -11.60
C PHE A 91 4.13 -9.65 -12.96
N ASP A 92 4.64 -10.80 -13.46
CA ASP A 92 5.51 -10.88 -14.64
C ASP A 92 4.78 -11.12 -15.98
N SER A 93 3.45 -11.25 -16.01
CA SER A 93 2.72 -11.49 -17.26
C SER A 93 2.04 -10.23 -17.78
N VAL A 94 2.46 -9.77 -18.97
CA VAL A 94 1.84 -8.70 -19.77
C VAL A 94 0.36 -8.99 -20.09
N HIS A 95 -0.11 -10.20 -19.80
CA HIS A 95 -1.48 -10.70 -20.01
C HIS A 95 -2.17 -11.23 -18.74
N ALA A 96 -1.77 -10.79 -17.54
CA ALA A 96 -2.25 -11.29 -16.23
C ALA A 96 -3.78 -11.26 -15.99
N VAL A 97 -4.57 -10.69 -16.91
CA VAL A 97 -6.03 -10.50 -16.75
C VAL A 97 -6.86 -11.58 -17.44
N GLN A 98 -6.30 -12.38 -18.36
CA GLN A 98 -7.09 -13.35 -19.14
C GLN A 98 -7.19 -14.77 -18.56
N ASP A 99 -6.23 -15.24 -17.75
CA ASP A 99 -6.24 -16.59 -17.22
C ASP A 99 -6.52 -16.62 -15.71
N ILE A 100 -7.68 -17.16 -15.32
CA ILE A 100 -8.09 -17.44 -13.93
C ILE A 100 -7.07 -18.37 -13.21
N ALA A 101 -6.17 -19.01 -13.95
CA ALA A 101 -5.30 -20.09 -13.50
C ALA A 101 -4.04 -19.68 -12.71
N ASP A 102 -3.68 -18.40 -12.62
CA ASP A 102 -2.34 -17.99 -12.18
C ASP A 102 -2.29 -17.08 -10.93
N PHE A 103 -3.28 -17.19 -10.03
CA PHE A 103 -3.24 -16.53 -8.73
C PHE A 103 -2.29 -17.22 -7.76
N LYS A 104 -1.39 -16.44 -7.15
CA LYS A 104 -0.57 -16.84 -6.00
C LYS A 104 -1.26 -16.42 -4.70
N ALA A 105 -0.84 -17.02 -3.59
CA ALA A 105 -1.31 -16.65 -2.26
C ALA A 105 -0.13 -16.28 -1.34
N ALA A 106 -0.22 -15.13 -0.69
CA ALA A 106 0.69 -14.72 0.38
C ALA A 106 0.00 -14.92 1.73
N ARG A 107 0.70 -15.52 2.70
CA ARG A 107 0.13 -15.85 4.02
C ARG A 107 0.68 -14.95 5.10
N PHE A 108 -0.20 -14.27 5.83
CA PHE A 108 0.25 -13.42 6.94
C PHE A 108 0.81 -14.28 8.09
N THR A 109 0.29 -15.49 8.29
CA THR A 109 0.80 -16.40 9.33
C THR A 109 2.23 -16.84 9.06
N THR A 110 2.64 -17.00 7.80
CA THR A 110 4.03 -17.31 7.44
C THR A 110 5.01 -16.23 7.96
N ILE A 111 4.61 -14.96 7.91
CA ILE A 111 5.41 -13.85 8.46
C ILE A 111 5.47 -13.93 9.99
N ARG A 112 4.40 -14.37 10.65
CA ARG A 112 4.39 -14.60 12.10
C ARG A 112 5.27 -15.78 12.51
N GLU A 113 5.19 -16.88 11.76
CA GLU A 113 6.03 -18.07 11.97
C GLU A 113 7.51 -17.70 11.82
N LEU A 114 7.87 -16.92 10.80
CA LEU A 114 9.20 -16.37 10.65
C LEU A 114 9.64 -15.55 11.89
N CYS A 115 8.80 -14.64 12.37
CA CYS A 115 9.11 -13.83 13.56
C CYS A 115 9.33 -14.71 14.80
N ASN A 116 8.54 -15.78 14.95
CA ASN A 116 8.66 -16.72 16.06
C ASN A 116 9.93 -17.56 15.95
N LEU A 117 10.29 -18.02 14.74
CA LEU A 117 11.54 -18.74 14.46
C LEU A 117 12.81 -17.92 14.74
N GLU A 118 12.69 -16.60 14.80
CA GLU A 118 13.79 -15.71 15.15
C GLU A 118 13.66 -15.12 16.55
N SER A 119 12.64 -15.51 17.34
CA SER A 119 12.32 -14.85 18.61
C SER A 119 13.46 -14.96 19.64
N ASP A 120 14.12 -16.11 19.70
CA ASP A 120 15.21 -16.49 20.60
C ASP A 120 16.62 -16.24 20.03
N LYS A 121 16.72 -15.79 18.77
CA LYS A 121 18.00 -15.54 18.10
C LYS A 121 18.55 -14.16 18.43
N PHE A 122 19.86 -14.10 18.68
CA PHE A 122 20.58 -12.82 18.88
C PHE A 122 20.72 -12.02 17.58
N VAL A 123 20.95 -12.70 16.45
CA VAL A 123 21.05 -12.09 15.12
C VAL A 123 19.86 -12.56 14.30
N LYS A 124 19.10 -11.61 13.76
CA LYS A 124 17.85 -11.85 13.03
C LYS A 124 17.96 -11.27 11.63
N TYR A 125 17.49 -11.99 10.63
CA TYR A 125 17.29 -11.45 9.29
C TYR A 125 16.16 -10.42 9.33
N GLY A 126 15.00 -10.78 9.90
CA GLY A 126 13.84 -9.90 10.05
C GLY A 126 13.93 -8.96 11.26
N PHE A 127 15.08 -8.34 11.54
CA PHE A 127 15.32 -7.60 12.80
C PHE A 127 14.32 -6.45 13.09
N ARG A 128 13.66 -5.91 12.07
CA ARG A 128 12.61 -4.87 12.23
C ARG A 128 11.23 -5.44 12.52
N LEU A 129 11.03 -6.72 12.25
CA LEU A 129 9.77 -7.41 12.45
C LEU A 129 9.53 -7.59 13.95
N ASN A 130 8.34 -7.21 14.39
CA ASN A 130 7.98 -7.24 15.80
C ASN A 130 6.49 -7.54 15.99
N LEU A 131 6.12 -7.91 17.21
CA LEU A 131 4.75 -8.28 17.56
C LEU A 131 3.75 -7.15 17.31
N LYS A 132 4.13 -5.87 17.50
CA LYS A 132 3.25 -4.73 17.24
C LYS A 132 2.92 -4.58 15.76
N ALA A 133 3.87 -4.90 14.87
CA ALA A 133 3.61 -4.92 13.43
C ALA A 133 2.68 -6.07 13.03
N LEU A 134 2.84 -7.24 13.66
CA LEU A 134 2.13 -8.47 13.30
C LEU A 134 0.75 -8.64 13.94
N VAL A 135 0.55 -8.04 15.12
CA VAL A 135 -0.69 -8.07 15.89
C VAL A 135 -0.99 -6.67 16.42
N PRO A 136 -1.21 -5.68 15.52
CA PRO A 136 -1.44 -4.30 15.94
C PRO A 136 -2.81 -4.14 16.60
N SER A 137 -2.86 -3.31 17.65
CA SER A 137 -4.10 -2.74 18.18
C SER A 137 -4.79 -1.81 17.16
N SER A 138 -6.02 -1.41 17.44
CA SER A 138 -6.78 -0.46 16.61
C SER A 138 -6.03 0.86 16.38
N MET A 139 -5.32 1.35 17.40
CA MET A 139 -4.50 2.55 17.31
C MET A 139 -3.23 2.32 16.47
N GLU A 140 -2.54 1.20 16.70
CA GLU A 140 -1.32 0.84 15.97
C GLU A 140 -1.55 0.56 14.48
N ARG A 141 -2.78 0.20 14.08
CA ARG A 141 -3.18 0.10 12.67
C ARG A 141 -3.10 1.42 11.89
N GLN A 142 -3.03 2.56 12.59
CA GLN A 142 -2.79 3.87 11.97
C GLN A 142 -1.29 4.20 11.84
N ASN A 143 -0.42 3.42 12.47
CA ASN A 143 1.01 3.67 12.47
C ASN A 143 1.66 3.10 11.19
N VAL A 144 2.05 4.00 10.30
CA VAL A 144 2.76 3.68 9.05
C VAL A 144 4.13 3.05 9.32
N LYS A 145 4.84 3.41 10.39
CA LYS A 145 6.14 2.82 10.71
C LYS A 145 6.05 1.31 10.94
N LEU A 146 4.94 0.84 11.50
CA LEU A 146 4.68 -0.59 11.69
C LEU A 146 4.35 -1.30 10.37
N VAL A 147 3.85 -0.60 9.36
CA VAL A 147 3.69 -1.16 8.00
C VAL A 147 5.06 -1.49 7.41
N LEU A 148 6.00 -0.56 7.51
CA LEU A 148 7.36 -0.68 6.98
C LEU A 148 8.22 -1.73 7.72
N CYS A 149 7.77 -2.22 8.88
CA CYS A 149 8.36 -3.39 9.54
C CYS A 149 8.03 -4.69 8.79
N ILE A 150 6.92 -4.75 8.04
CA ILE A 150 6.47 -5.91 7.27
C ILE A 150 6.94 -5.81 5.82
N PHE A 151 6.68 -4.67 5.19
CA PHE A 151 7.13 -4.36 3.83
C PHE A 151 8.57 -3.86 3.91
N ASN A 152 9.48 -4.83 4.00
CA ASN A 152 10.90 -4.60 4.14
C ASN A 152 11.71 -5.67 3.41
N GLY A 153 12.76 -5.26 2.68
CA GLY A 153 13.64 -6.17 1.96
C GLY A 153 14.29 -7.24 2.86
N HIS A 154 14.55 -6.93 4.13
CA HIS A 154 15.09 -7.91 5.09
C HIS A 154 14.08 -9.01 5.43
N VAL A 155 12.78 -8.72 5.43
CA VAL A 155 11.73 -9.73 5.65
C VAL A 155 11.59 -10.63 4.43
N THR A 156 11.68 -10.04 3.22
CA THR A 156 11.75 -10.80 1.96
C THR A 156 12.93 -11.77 1.97
N GLU A 157 14.13 -11.29 2.33
CA GLU A 157 15.33 -12.11 2.42
C GLU A 157 15.20 -13.23 3.47
N ALA A 158 14.68 -12.88 4.65
CA ALA A 158 14.42 -13.83 5.72
C ALA A 158 13.45 -14.95 5.30
N LEU A 159 12.39 -14.60 4.56
CA LEU A 159 11.44 -15.57 4.03
C LEU A 159 12.08 -16.49 2.99
N THR A 160 12.98 -15.99 2.15
CA THR A 160 13.70 -16.80 1.17
C THR A 160 14.66 -17.77 1.87
N GLU A 161 15.54 -17.25 2.73
CA GLU A 161 16.60 -18.03 3.38
C GLU A 161 16.07 -18.99 4.46
N LEU A 162 15.28 -18.48 5.39
CA LEU A 162 14.76 -19.28 6.50
C LEU A 162 13.52 -20.07 6.12
N GLY A 163 12.75 -19.59 5.13
CA GLY A 163 11.55 -20.28 4.70
C GLY A 163 11.83 -21.63 4.05
N GLU A 164 12.86 -21.74 3.21
CA GLU A 164 13.28 -23.02 2.64
C GLU A 164 13.87 -23.94 3.71
N LYS A 165 14.82 -23.43 4.52
CA LYS A 165 15.50 -24.19 5.58
C LYS A 165 14.53 -24.79 6.60
N ASN A 166 13.47 -24.06 6.96
CA ASN A 166 12.49 -24.47 7.96
C ASN A 166 11.17 -24.97 7.35
N LYS A 167 11.11 -25.16 6.03
CA LYS A 167 9.92 -25.63 5.29
C LYS A 167 8.65 -24.80 5.60
N LEU A 168 8.81 -23.49 5.75
CA LEU A 168 7.68 -22.58 5.95
C LEU A 168 6.78 -22.59 4.72
N LEU A 169 5.52 -22.93 4.92
CA LEU A 169 4.53 -22.97 3.85
C LEU A 169 4.34 -21.58 3.26
N TYR A 170 4.29 -21.48 1.92
CA TYR A 170 4.08 -20.24 1.17
C TYR A 170 5.15 -19.17 1.40
N SER A 171 6.31 -19.51 1.95
CA SER A 171 7.43 -18.59 2.13
C SER A 171 7.82 -17.87 0.85
N LYS A 172 8.03 -18.61 -0.25
CA LYS A 172 8.36 -18.06 -1.57
C LYS A 172 7.27 -17.10 -2.09
N ASN A 173 6.01 -17.52 -2.10
CA ASN A 173 4.92 -16.66 -2.57
C ASN A 173 4.70 -15.44 -1.67
N THR A 174 4.94 -15.55 -0.37
CA THR A 174 4.85 -14.41 0.56
C THR A 174 6.01 -13.45 0.35
N SER A 175 7.22 -13.98 0.10
CA SER A 175 8.41 -13.20 -0.25
C SER A 175 8.20 -12.45 -1.58
N ASP A 176 7.71 -13.13 -2.62
CA ASP A 176 7.35 -12.54 -3.91
C ASP A 176 6.35 -11.40 -3.76
N PHE A 177 5.30 -11.59 -2.94
CA PHE A 177 4.31 -10.55 -2.68
C PHE A 177 4.93 -9.33 -2.02
N LEU A 178 5.74 -9.50 -0.97
CA LEU A 178 6.40 -8.39 -0.29
C LEU A 178 7.40 -7.67 -1.22
N LYS A 179 8.16 -8.42 -2.03
CA LYS A 179 9.15 -7.85 -2.95
C LYS A 179 8.53 -6.91 -3.99
N ASN A 180 7.34 -7.25 -4.49
CA ASN A 180 6.60 -6.43 -5.45
C ASN A 180 5.78 -5.30 -4.82
N ASN A 181 5.80 -5.19 -3.48
CA ASN A 181 5.10 -4.15 -2.72
C ASN A 181 6.05 -3.42 -1.74
N ASN A 182 7.35 -3.40 -2.03
CA ASN A 182 8.37 -2.66 -1.29
C ASN A 182 8.77 -1.38 -2.03
#